data_AF-A0A0M8MP96-F1
#
_entry.id   AF-A0A0M8MP96-F1
#
_cell.length_a   1.000
_cell.length_b   1.000
_cell.length_c   1.000
_cell.angle_alpha   90.00
_cell.angle_beta   90.00
_cell.angle_gamma   90.00
#
_symmetry.space_group_name_H-M   'P 1'
#
loop_
_entity.id
_entity.type
_entity.pdbx_description
1 polymer ?
#
loop_
_entity_poly.entity_id
_entity_poly.type
_entity_poly.pdbx_seq_one_letter_code
_entity_poly.pdbx_strand_id
1 'polypeptide(L)'
;MATEEASEPYPFLRLVKLASDVLPRNKTVAIIDGRHGGVSIGRDKTFTARLRLPSMEVSKHHANIFSNTRGPIYYSISDTGSMHGTYVCRRGKPTAASALAAVPTSQFVRLSEAKHASTPYDLQHWDLIRIGVQSTTFEVHLHSSPWEICDKCAVKEDGTNEISVAPLAQPSRPAASSTQADAIPSSHPSRHSRWQVEQDRRKRLRALKHAILPMPDKQAATTAPPSSYRDRAAVRRTMQPPSSVPRSQHVSDTIPTTSSKPLDAQHVGYQMLARMAKESDTTMPTQAPVG
;
A
#
# COMPACT_ATOMS: atom_id res chain seq x y z
N MET A 1 13.98 -23.70 45.58
CA MET A 1 13.03 -22.59 45.38
C MET A 1 13.28 -22.04 44.00
N ALA A 2 12.44 -22.39 43.03
CA ALA A 2 12.53 -21.86 41.68
C ALA A 2 12.17 -20.38 41.74
N THR A 3 13.07 -19.52 41.28
CA THR A 3 12.76 -18.13 40.97
C THR A 3 11.78 -18.16 39.81
N GLU A 4 10.50 -17.92 40.07
CA GLU A 4 9.56 -17.52 39.02
C GLU A 4 10.17 -16.28 38.36
N GLU A 5 10.67 -16.44 37.14
CA GLU A 5 10.94 -15.32 36.25
C GLU A 5 9.61 -14.59 36.08
N ALA A 6 9.47 -13.46 36.77
CA ALA A 6 8.37 -12.54 36.56
C ALA A 6 8.46 -12.10 35.10
N SER A 7 7.67 -12.75 34.23
CA SER A 7 7.43 -12.35 32.86
C SER A 7 7.00 -10.89 32.89
N GLU A 8 7.94 -9.98 32.66
CA GLU A 8 7.63 -8.56 32.61
C GLU A 8 6.53 -8.35 31.56
N PRO A 9 5.35 -7.83 31.94
CA PRO A 9 4.23 -7.70 31.03
C PRO A 9 4.57 -6.58 30.05
N TYR A 10 5.12 -6.94 28.90
CA TYR A 10 5.31 -6.02 27.80
C TYR A 10 4.03 -6.01 26.97
N PRO A 11 3.15 -4.99 27.11
CA PRO A 11 1.94 -5.00 26.33
C PRO A 11 2.28 -4.92 24.83
N PHE A 12 1.64 -5.77 24.04
CA PHE A 12 1.58 -5.65 22.59
C PHE A 12 0.37 -4.78 22.28
N LEU A 13 0.62 -3.61 21.67
CA LEU A 13 -0.44 -2.70 21.28
C LEU A 13 -0.95 -3.03 19.88
N ARG A 14 -2.26 -3.22 19.77
CA ARG A 14 -2.98 -3.31 18.50
C ARG A 14 -4.08 -2.26 18.48
N LEU A 15 -4.25 -1.59 17.35
CA LEU A 15 -5.35 -0.67 17.12
C LEU A 15 -6.40 -1.38 16.27
N VAL A 16 -7.61 -1.53 16.82
CA VAL A 16 -8.74 -2.12 16.11
C VAL A 16 -9.60 -1.00 15.54
N LYS A 17 -9.68 -0.92 14.22
CA LYS A 17 -10.50 0.06 13.49
C LYS A 17 -11.98 -0.23 13.75
N LEU A 18 -12.66 0.71 14.41
CA LEU A 18 -14.11 0.66 14.60
C LEU A 18 -14.85 1.41 13.49
N ALA A 19 -14.33 2.57 13.10
CA ALA A 19 -14.88 3.39 12.02
C ALA A 19 -13.74 4.10 11.28
N SER A 20 -13.86 4.21 9.96
CA SER A 20 -12.97 5.01 9.12
C SER A 20 -13.64 5.28 7.79
N ASP A 21 -13.51 6.52 7.32
CA ASP A 21 -13.85 6.96 5.97
C ASP A 21 -12.73 6.66 4.94
N VAL A 22 -11.47 6.62 5.41
CA VAL A 22 -10.29 6.54 4.54
C VAL A 22 -9.62 5.17 4.47
N LEU A 23 -9.79 4.33 5.49
CA LEU A 23 -9.20 2.99 5.49
C LEU A 23 -10.12 1.97 4.81
N PRO A 24 -9.58 1.08 3.95
CA PRO A 24 -10.37 0.04 3.31
C PRO A 24 -11.17 -0.80 4.32
N ARG A 25 -12.41 -1.19 3.97
CA ARG A 25 -13.32 -1.90 4.88
C ARG A 25 -12.69 -3.17 5.46
N ASN A 26 -11.99 -3.94 4.64
CA ASN A 26 -11.32 -5.19 5.02
C ASN A 26 -10.13 -5.00 5.96
N LYS A 27 -9.51 -3.81 6.00
CA LYS A 27 -8.33 -3.50 6.82
C LYS A 27 -8.77 -3.03 8.21
N THR A 28 -8.62 -3.86 9.24
CA THR A 28 -9.21 -3.65 10.56
C THR A 28 -8.21 -3.54 11.71
N VAL A 29 -7.01 -4.10 11.60
CA VAL A 29 -6.05 -4.14 12.73
C VAL A 29 -4.73 -3.52 12.33
N ALA A 30 -4.22 -2.55 13.10
CA ALA A 30 -2.84 -2.08 12.99
C ALA A 30 -2.03 -2.60 14.18
N ILE A 31 -0.87 -3.21 13.93
CA ILE A 31 0.06 -3.65 14.96
C ILE A 31 1.03 -2.51 15.23
N ILE A 32 1.16 -2.10 16.49
CA ILE A 32 2.00 -0.97 16.89
C ILE A 32 3.21 -1.49 17.65
N ASP A 33 4.39 -1.21 17.11
CA ASP A 33 5.66 -1.46 17.79
C ASP A 33 6.15 -0.18 18.47
N GLY A 34 6.26 -0.21 19.80
CA GLY A 34 6.75 0.90 20.61
C GLY A 34 8.28 0.98 20.74
N ARG A 35 9.04 -0.04 20.30
CA ARG A 35 10.46 -0.22 20.64
C ARG A 35 11.44 0.67 19.86
N HIS A 36 10.97 1.38 18.83
CA HIS A 36 11.81 2.18 17.93
C HIS A 36 11.23 3.57 17.59
N GLY A 37 10.93 4.37 18.62
CA GLY A 37 10.40 5.74 18.44
C GLY A 37 8.90 5.81 18.17
N GLY A 38 8.22 4.66 18.20
CA GLY A 38 6.79 4.54 18.02
C GLY A 38 6.32 4.57 16.57
N VAL A 39 5.00 4.68 16.41
CA VAL A 39 4.31 4.76 15.12
C VAL A 39 3.65 6.13 15.00
N SER A 40 4.04 6.86 13.96
CA SER A 40 3.42 8.15 13.65
C SER A 40 2.05 7.96 12.99
N ILE A 41 1.13 8.89 13.20
CA ILE A 41 -0.17 8.95 12.55
C ILE A 41 -0.19 10.22 11.70
N GLY A 42 -0.61 10.11 10.44
CA GLY A 42 -0.68 11.28 9.58
C GLY A 42 -1.24 10.97 8.19
N ARG A 43 -1.52 12.02 7.43
CA ARG A 43 -2.11 11.90 6.10
C ARG A 43 -1.13 11.51 5.00
N ASP A 44 0.09 12.02 5.12
CA ASP A 44 1.11 11.88 4.09
C ASP A 44 2.00 10.66 4.37
N LYS A 45 2.54 10.06 3.30
CA LYS A 45 3.46 8.93 3.37
C LYS A 45 4.81 9.36 3.96
N THR A 46 5.48 8.48 4.71
CA THR A 46 6.83 8.72 5.27
C THR A 46 7.74 7.51 5.20
N PHE A 47 9.03 7.77 5.41
CA PHE A 47 10.09 6.77 5.52
C PHE A 47 10.23 6.16 6.92
N THR A 48 9.36 6.55 7.85
CA THR A 48 9.27 6.00 9.21
C THR A 48 7.96 5.23 9.35
N ALA A 49 7.86 4.38 10.39
CA ALA A 49 6.64 3.66 10.67
C ALA A 49 5.46 4.63 10.82
N ARG A 50 4.41 4.41 10.01
CA ARG A 50 3.29 5.34 9.92
C ARG A 50 1.97 4.66 9.64
N LEU A 51 1.02 4.92 10.52
CA LEU A 51 -0.39 4.72 10.25
C LEU A 51 -0.90 5.86 9.36
N ARG A 52 -0.99 5.60 8.06
CA ARG A 52 -1.42 6.61 7.08
C ARG A 52 -2.94 6.70 6.98
N LEU A 53 -3.48 7.88 7.27
CA LEU A 53 -4.91 8.20 7.14
C LEU A 53 -5.09 9.31 6.10
N PRO A 54 -5.33 9.02 4.82
CA PRO A 54 -5.34 9.99 3.73
C PRO A 54 -6.60 10.90 3.70
N SER A 55 -6.93 11.53 4.83
CA SER A 55 -8.04 12.49 4.96
C SER A 55 -7.51 13.92 5.14
N MET A 56 -8.23 14.91 4.61
CA MET A 56 -7.92 16.33 4.83
C MET A 56 -8.08 16.76 6.29
N GLU A 57 -8.89 16.05 7.07
CA GLU A 57 -9.03 16.27 8.51
C GLU A 57 -7.78 15.81 9.30
N VAL A 58 -6.89 15.07 8.66
CA VAL A 58 -5.67 14.55 9.28
C VAL A 58 -4.47 15.40 8.84
N SER A 59 -3.76 16.00 9.80
CA SER A 59 -2.49 16.69 9.54
C SER A 59 -1.41 15.77 8.94
N LYS A 60 -0.40 16.35 8.28
CA LYS A 60 0.75 15.60 7.73
C LYS A 60 1.45 14.77 8.81
N HIS A 61 1.62 15.37 9.97
CA HIS A 61 2.03 14.75 11.23
C HIS A 61 0.92 15.10 12.22
N HIS A 62 0.10 14.12 12.59
CA HIS A 62 -1.10 14.36 13.38
C HIS A 62 -0.89 13.98 14.84
N ALA A 63 -0.41 12.75 15.06
CA ALA A 63 -0.14 12.22 16.38
C ALA A 63 1.02 11.22 16.31
N ASN A 64 1.55 10.84 17.47
CA ASN A 64 2.52 9.77 17.59
C ASN A 64 2.11 8.83 18.72
N ILE A 65 2.15 7.53 18.49
CA ILE A 65 1.98 6.51 19.54
C ILE A 65 3.35 5.90 19.80
N PHE A 66 3.81 5.94 21.03
CA PHE A 66 5.16 5.50 21.40
C PHE A 66 5.17 4.89 22.79
N SER A 67 6.26 4.22 23.13
CA SER A 67 6.50 3.81 24.51
C SER A 67 7.28 4.87 25.28
N ASN A 68 6.79 5.27 26.45
CA ASN A 68 7.39 6.34 27.24
C ASN A 68 8.64 5.89 28.03
N THR A 69 8.78 4.60 28.28
CA THR A 69 9.76 4.02 29.19
C THR A 69 10.48 2.84 28.54
N ARG A 70 11.78 2.69 28.81
CA ARG A 70 12.56 1.53 28.33
C ARG A 70 12.20 0.23 29.07
N GLY A 71 11.53 0.35 30.22
CA GLY A 71 10.92 -0.75 30.98
C GLY A 71 10.30 -0.20 32.27
N PRO A 72 9.14 -0.70 32.73
CA PRO A 72 8.12 -1.46 31.99
C PRO A 72 7.50 -0.63 30.85
N ILE A 73 7.07 -1.26 29.75
CA ILE A 73 6.54 -0.56 28.55
C ILE A 73 5.12 -0.08 28.80
N TYR A 74 4.91 1.24 28.76
CA TYR A 74 3.59 1.86 28.65
C TYR A 74 3.48 2.57 27.31
N TYR A 75 2.32 2.46 26.66
CA TYR A 75 2.04 3.23 25.44
C TYR A 75 1.35 4.52 25.78
N SER A 76 1.83 5.58 25.17
CA SER A 76 1.21 6.89 25.23
C SER A 76 0.98 7.40 23.81
N ILE A 77 -0.04 8.23 23.64
CA ILE A 77 -0.28 8.99 22.42
C ILE A 77 -0.04 10.47 22.68
N SER A 78 0.60 11.16 21.75
CA SER A 78 0.69 12.62 21.76
C SER A 78 0.18 13.20 20.45
N ASP A 79 -0.58 14.28 20.54
CA ASP A 79 -0.95 15.11 19.39
C ASP A 79 0.26 15.98 19.02
N THR A 80 0.58 16.08 17.73
CA THR A 80 1.76 16.81 17.23
C THR A 80 1.41 18.18 16.65
N GLY A 81 0.39 18.86 17.20
CA GLY A 81 -0.07 20.15 16.68
C GLY A 81 -1.04 19.98 15.51
N SER A 82 -1.95 19.03 15.62
CA SER A 82 -2.97 18.80 14.60
C SER A 82 -3.97 19.96 14.54
N MET A 83 -4.54 20.22 13.36
CA MET A 83 -5.59 21.23 13.22
C MET A 83 -6.88 20.76 13.88
N HIS A 84 -7.28 19.52 13.57
CA HIS A 84 -8.59 18.98 13.91
C HIS A 84 -8.61 18.16 15.20
N GLY A 85 -7.47 17.97 15.85
CA GLY A 85 -7.38 17.35 17.16
C GLY A 85 -7.28 15.82 17.12
N THR A 86 -6.54 15.31 18.10
CA THR A 86 -6.60 13.94 18.58
C THR A 86 -7.50 13.90 19.80
N TYR A 87 -8.42 12.93 19.84
CA TYR A 87 -9.35 12.77 20.95
C TYR A 87 -9.25 11.36 21.53
N VAL A 88 -9.34 11.26 22.86
CA VAL A 88 -9.34 9.98 23.57
C VAL A 88 -10.58 9.88 24.45
N CYS A 89 -11.21 8.72 24.44
CA CYS A 89 -12.27 8.36 25.38
C CYS A 89 -11.80 7.16 26.20
N ARG A 90 -11.63 7.37 27.51
CA ARG A 90 -11.23 6.31 28.45
C ARG A 90 -12.35 5.29 28.58
N ARG A 91 -12.03 4.01 28.43
CA ARG A 91 -13.00 2.92 28.53
C ARG A 91 -12.51 1.84 29.49
N GLY A 92 -13.46 1.13 30.08
CA GLY A 92 -13.22 -0.08 30.87
C GLY A 92 -13.92 -1.31 30.31
N LYS A 93 -14.38 -1.26 29.06
CA LYS A 93 -15.06 -2.37 28.38
C LYS A 93 -14.91 -2.30 26.86
N PRO A 94 -14.92 -3.45 26.17
CA PRO A 94 -14.83 -3.50 24.73
C PRO A 94 -16.06 -2.86 24.08
N THR A 95 -15.84 -2.25 22.92
CA THR A 95 -16.82 -1.51 22.15
C THR A 95 -17.05 -2.25 20.84
N ALA A 96 -18.31 -2.51 20.51
CA ALA A 96 -18.67 -3.01 19.19
C ALA A 96 -18.70 -1.83 18.20
N ALA A 97 -18.34 -2.08 16.94
CA ALA A 97 -18.39 -1.05 15.89
C ALA A 97 -19.81 -0.43 15.75
N SER A 98 -20.86 -1.23 15.89
CA SER A 98 -22.26 -0.76 15.89
C SER A 98 -22.60 0.13 17.08
N ALA A 99 -21.97 -0.09 18.23
CA ALA A 99 -22.19 0.69 19.44
C ALA A 99 -21.38 1.99 19.46
N LEU A 100 -20.45 2.20 18.52
CA LEU A 100 -19.63 3.41 18.48
C LEU A 100 -20.49 4.67 18.29
N ALA A 101 -21.54 4.59 17.47
CA ALA A 101 -22.46 5.71 17.23
C ALA A 101 -23.24 6.12 18.50
N ALA A 102 -23.40 5.21 19.46
CA ALA A 102 -24.05 5.50 20.73
C ALA A 102 -23.11 6.16 21.76
N VAL A 103 -21.80 6.22 21.49
CA VAL A 103 -20.83 6.88 22.38
C VAL A 103 -20.91 8.40 22.16
N PRO A 104 -21.36 9.19 23.14
CA PRO A 104 -21.48 10.63 22.98
C PRO A 104 -20.12 11.29 22.73
N THR A 105 -20.09 12.27 21.82
CA THR A 105 -18.86 13.04 21.54
C THR A 105 -18.34 13.78 22.78
N SER A 106 -19.20 14.11 23.73
CA SER A 106 -18.79 14.74 25.01
C SER A 106 -17.91 13.85 25.90
N GLN A 107 -17.88 12.53 25.67
CA GLN A 107 -16.99 11.61 26.38
C GLN A 107 -15.56 11.59 25.80
N PHE A 108 -15.36 12.20 24.62
CA PHE A 108 -14.06 12.31 24.00
C PHE A 108 -13.36 13.58 24.50
N VAL A 109 -12.20 13.41 25.12
CA VAL A 109 -11.34 14.50 25.56
C VAL A 109 -10.35 14.81 24.45
N ARG A 110 -10.30 16.06 24.01
CA ARG A 110 -9.29 16.55 23.08
C ARG A 110 -7.94 16.67 23.81
N LEU A 111 -6.86 16.18 23.22
CA LEU A 111 -5.54 16.17 23.88
C LEU A 111 -4.85 17.53 23.91
N SER A 112 -5.09 18.38 22.91
CA SER A 112 -4.51 19.73 22.83
C SER A 112 -5.36 20.65 21.97
N GLU A 113 -5.17 21.96 22.15
CA GLU A 113 -5.73 22.98 21.27
C GLU A 113 -5.23 22.85 19.83
N ALA A 114 -5.98 23.44 18.88
CA ALA A 114 -5.60 23.41 17.47
C ALA A 114 -4.19 23.97 17.26
N LYS A 115 -3.36 23.25 16.48
CA LYS A 115 -1.95 23.58 16.19
C LYS A 115 -1.02 23.60 17.41
N HIS A 116 -1.42 23.01 18.54
CA HIS A 116 -0.58 22.87 19.72
C HIS A 116 -0.28 21.39 19.98
N ALA A 117 0.97 21.07 20.30
CA ALA A 117 1.32 19.72 20.70
C ALA A 117 0.74 19.41 22.09
N SER A 118 0.29 18.18 22.31
CA SER A 118 -0.18 17.74 23.61
C SER A 118 0.96 17.21 24.47
N THR A 119 0.72 17.11 25.78
CA THR A 119 1.49 16.19 26.61
C THR A 119 1.13 14.74 26.23
N PRO A 120 2.01 13.76 26.50
CA PRO A 120 1.69 12.35 26.31
C PRO A 120 0.47 11.94 27.13
N TYR A 121 -0.47 11.23 26.51
CA TYR A 121 -1.63 10.64 27.16
C TYR A 121 -1.47 9.13 27.22
N ASP A 122 -1.46 8.57 28.43
CA ASP A 122 -1.29 7.14 28.63
C ASP A 122 -2.52 6.34 28.19
N LEU A 123 -2.29 5.37 27.33
CA LEU A 123 -3.33 4.53 26.75
C LEU A 123 -3.61 3.32 27.66
N GLN A 124 -4.89 3.03 27.84
CA GLN A 124 -5.35 1.81 28.52
C GLN A 124 -6.09 0.89 27.56
N HIS A 125 -6.25 -0.37 27.98
CA HIS A 125 -7.00 -1.35 27.20
C HIS A 125 -8.45 -0.87 27.01
N TRP A 126 -8.95 -1.00 25.79
CA TRP A 126 -10.25 -0.56 25.29
C TRP A 126 -10.44 0.94 25.09
N ASP A 127 -9.44 1.79 25.35
CA ASP A 127 -9.54 3.21 25.06
C ASP A 127 -9.87 3.46 23.59
N LEU A 128 -10.71 4.46 23.34
CA LEU A 128 -11.07 4.86 21.98
C LEU A 128 -10.23 6.07 21.58
N ILE A 129 -9.51 5.96 20.48
CA ILE A 129 -8.74 7.04 19.88
C ILE A 129 -9.46 7.49 18.63
N ARG A 130 -9.83 8.77 18.56
CA ARG A 130 -10.40 9.41 17.38
C ARG A 130 -9.43 10.43 16.82
N ILE A 131 -9.13 10.30 15.53
CA ILE A 131 -8.20 11.17 14.80
C ILE A 131 -9.01 12.07 13.87
N GLY A 132 -8.88 13.39 14.03
CA GLY A 132 -9.70 14.38 13.31
C GLY A 132 -11.14 14.46 13.83
N VAL A 133 -11.95 15.32 13.21
CA VAL A 133 -13.32 15.62 13.70
C VAL A 133 -14.26 14.44 13.45
N GLN A 134 -14.19 13.80 12.28
CA GLN A 134 -15.05 12.66 11.90
C GLN A 134 -14.33 11.54 11.11
N SER A 135 -12.99 11.55 10.99
CA SER A 135 -12.32 10.60 10.09
C SER A 135 -12.28 9.16 10.62
N THR A 136 -11.50 8.89 11.67
CA THR A 136 -11.13 7.51 12.01
C THR A 136 -11.09 7.28 13.51
N THR A 137 -11.77 6.22 13.97
CA THR A 137 -11.76 5.80 15.37
C THR A 137 -11.21 4.38 15.51
N PHE A 138 -10.26 4.23 16.42
CA PHE A 138 -9.65 2.97 16.82
C PHE A 138 -9.99 2.64 18.27
N GLU A 139 -10.07 1.36 18.57
CA GLU A 139 -10.05 0.83 19.93
C GLU A 139 -8.66 0.27 20.25
N VAL A 140 -8.15 0.59 21.43
CA VAL A 140 -6.84 0.17 21.92
C VAL A 140 -6.90 -1.23 22.50
N HIS A 141 -6.08 -2.13 21.97
CA HIS A 141 -5.96 -3.50 22.45
C HIS A 141 -4.54 -3.71 22.99
N LEU A 142 -4.40 -3.97 24.29
CA LEU A 142 -3.12 -4.18 24.98
C LEU A 142 -3.12 -5.63 25.49
N HIS A 143 -2.11 -6.40 25.11
CA HIS A 143 -2.01 -7.81 25.47
C HIS A 143 -0.65 -8.11 26.10
N SER A 144 -0.61 -8.85 27.20
CA SER A 144 0.63 -9.12 27.94
C SER A 144 1.64 -9.95 27.14
N SER A 145 1.16 -10.80 26.23
CA SER A 145 2.00 -11.61 25.35
C SER A 145 1.62 -11.42 23.89
N PRO A 146 2.53 -11.72 22.95
CA PRO A 146 2.21 -11.63 21.52
C PRO A 146 1.22 -12.70 21.06
N TRP A 147 1.03 -13.76 21.86
CA TRP A 147 0.17 -14.92 21.56
C TRP A 147 -1.24 -14.76 22.12
N GLU A 148 -1.42 -13.97 23.18
CA GLU A 148 -2.74 -13.61 23.71
C GLU A 148 -3.40 -12.56 22.82
N ILE A 149 -4.05 -13.02 21.76
CA ILE A 149 -4.73 -12.14 20.80
C ILE A 149 -6.23 -12.41 20.94
N CYS A 150 -7.04 -11.37 21.14
CA CYS A 150 -8.50 -11.55 21.13
C CYS A 150 -9.04 -11.59 19.70
N ASP A 151 -10.22 -12.17 19.52
CA ASP A 151 -10.87 -12.34 18.20
C ASP A 151 -10.97 -11.03 17.40
N LYS A 152 -11.10 -9.90 18.08
CA LYS A 152 -11.24 -8.58 17.44
C LYS A 152 -9.92 -8.01 16.91
N CYS A 153 -8.80 -8.35 17.52
CA CYS A 153 -7.47 -7.85 17.15
C CYS A 153 -6.62 -8.91 16.43
N ALA A 154 -7.19 -10.09 16.17
CA ALA A 154 -6.56 -11.13 15.35
C ALA A 154 -6.35 -10.67 13.91
N VAL A 155 -5.12 -10.83 13.43
CA VAL A 155 -4.81 -10.71 12.00
C VAL A 155 -5.09 -12.09 11.38
N LYS A 156 -5.84 -12.11 10.29
CA LYS A 156 -6.13 -13.32 9.52
C LYS A 156 -4.83 -13.91 8.99
N GLU A 157 -4.79 -15.23 8.80
CA GLU A 157 -3.61 -15.93 8.28
C GLU A 157 -3.08 -15.32 6.96
N ASP A 158 -3.99 -14.86 6.10
CA ASP A 158 -3.64 -14.21 4.83
C ASP A 158 -3.13 -12.75 4.97
N GLY A 159 -3.11 -12.17 6.17
CA GLY A 159 -2.75 -10.76 6.41
C GLY A 159 -3.71 -9.72 5.80
N THR A 160 -4.85 -10.18 5.26
CA THR A 160 -5.74 -9.33 4.47
C THR A 160 -6.38 -8.20 5.28
N ASN A 161 -6.56 -8.38 6.59
CA ASN A 161 -7.13 -7.38 7.49
C ASN A 161 -6.10 -6.50 8.21
N GLU A 162 -4.81 -6.69 7.96
CA GLU A 162 -3.77 -5.86 8.59
C GLU A 162 -3.65 -4.50 7.89
N ILE A 163 -3.75 -3.42 8.67
CA ILE A 163 -3.43 -2.06 8.27
C ILE A 163 -1.91 -1.89 8.36
N SER A 164 -1.26 -1.77 7.21
CA SER A 164 0.19 -1.63 7.14
C SER A 164 0.65 -0.30 7.77
N VAL A 165 1.60 -0.41 8.71
CA VAL A 165 2.35 0.72 9.28
C VAL A 165 3.78 0.81 8.75
N ALA A 166 4.14 -0.07 7.80
CA ALA A 166 5.50 -0.21 7.31
C ALA A 166 5.99 1.10 6.65
N PRO A 167 7.27 1.48 6.88
CA PRO A 167 7.89 2.57 6.15
C PRO A 167 7.78 2.39 4.63
N LEU A 168 7.70 3.49 3.89
CA LEU A 168 7.91 3.40 2.45
C LEU A 168 9.31 2.84 2.19
N ALA A 169 9.36 1.71 1.45
CA ALA A 169 10.61 1.19 0.94
C ALA A 169 11.28 2.31 0.12
N GLN A 170 12.50 2.68 0.51
CA GLN A 170 13.27 3.59 -0.32
C GLN A 170 13.47 2.94 -1.69
N PRO A 171 13.30 3.66 -2.81
CA PRO A 171 14.03 3.27 -4.01
C PRO A 171 15.51 3.34 -3.61
N SER A 172 16.19 2.20 -3.55
CA SER A 172 17.63 2.15 -3.28
C SER A 172 18.33 2.95 -4.37
N ARG A 173 18.55 4.22 -4.11
CA ARG A 173 19.28 5.13 -4.98
C ARG A 173 20.75 4.76 -4.80
N PRO A 174 21.45 4.23 -5.83
CA PRO A 174 22.88 4.04 -5.72
C PRO A 174 23.51 5.43 -5.49
N ALA A 175 24.37 5.52 -4.49
CA ALA A 175 25.05 6.76 -4.15
C ALA A 175 25.87 7.26 -5.35
N ALA A 176 25.48 8.40 -5.92
CA ALA A 176 26.36 9.31 -6.64
C ALA A 176 25.62 10.64 -6.97
N SER A 177 26.28 11.74 -6.58
CA SER A 177 26.33 13.07 -7.19
C SER A 177 25.06 13.79 -7.68
N SER A 178 24.90 15.00 -7.16
CA SER A 178 24.30 16.20 -7.77
C SER A 178 24.04 16.14 -9.29
N THR A 179 22.83 16.48 -9.72
CA THR A 179 22.46 17.75 -10.41
C THR A 179 20.93 17.80 -10.56
N GLN A 180 20.40 19.01 -10.71
CA GLN A 180 19.03 19.51 -10.63
C GLN A 180 17.97 18.93 -11.59
N ALA A 181 16.73 19.33 -11.29
CA ALA A 181 15.62 19.70 -12.17
C ALA A 181 14.45 18.69 -12.35
N ASP A 182 13.35 19.08 -11.69
CA ASP A 182 11.97 19.18 -12.14
C ASP A 182 11.23 18.04 -12.88
N ALA A 183 9.98 17.87 -12.39
CA ALA A 183 8.74 17.57 -13.11
C ALA A 183 8.06 16.18 -12.88
N ILE A 184 6.91 16.28 -12.19
CA ILE A 184 5.59 15.61 -12.39
C ILE A 184 5.57 14.25 -13.13
N PRO A 185 5.04 13.15 -12.54
CA PRO A 185 4.74 11.95 -13.31
C PRO A 185 3.28 11.98 -13.80
N SER A 186 3.10 12.32 -15.07
CA SER A 186 1.96 11.86 -15.87
C SER A 186 2.23 10.44 -16.40
N SER A 187 1.13 9.73 -16.57
CA SER A 187 1.00 8.32 -16.93
C SER A 187 1.61 7.94 -18.30
N HIS A 188 2.60 7.04 -18.30
CA HIS A 188 2.71 5.84 -19.15
C HIS A 188 4.11 5.19 -18.97
N PRO A 189 4.23 3.88 -18.70
CA PRO A 189 5.53 3.24 -18.56
C PRO A 189 6.21 3.13 -19.94
N SER A 190 7.35 3.82 -20.09
CA SER A 190 8.17 3.81 -21.30
C SER A 190 8.80 2.43 -21.55
N ARG A 191 9.20 2.14 -22.80
CA ARG A 191 9.83 0.87 -23.21
C ARG A 191 11.10 0.53 -22.40
N HIS A 192 11.77 1.53 -21.82
CA HIS A 192 12.94 1.36 -20.96
C HIS A 192 12.61 0.62 -19.64
N SER A 193 11.40 0.85 -19.09
CA SER A 193 10.90 0.18 -17.89
C SER A 193 10.73 -1.32 -18.09
N ARG A 194 10.25 -1.76 -19.27
CA ARG A 194 10.08 -3.20 -19.56
C ARG A 194 11.42 -3.93 -19.66
N TRP A 195 12.44 -3.28 -20.22
CA TRP A 195 13.77 -3.88 -20.37
C TRP A 195 14.46 -4.06 -19.01
N GLN A 196 14.31 -3.10 -18.10
CA GLN A 196 14.79 -3.24 -16.71
C GLN A 196 14.05 -4.32 -15.93
N VAL A 197 12.73 -4.43 -16.07
CA VAL A 197 11.94 -5.51 -15.45
C VAL A 197 12.38 -6.88 -15.98
N GLU A 198 12.65 -7.00 -17.29
CA GLU A 198 13.12 -8.24 -17.88
C GLU A 198 14.55 -8.61 -17.45
N GLN A 199 15.43 -7.62 -17.28
CA GLN A 199 16.76 -7.85 -16.71
C GLN A 199 16.69 -8.34 -15.26
N ASP A 200 15.81 -7.75 -14.46
CA ASP A 200 15.67 -8.12 -13.05
C ASP A 200 15.05 -9.51 -12.90
N ARG A 201 14.06 -9.84 -13.75
CA ARG A 201 13.52 -11.20 -13.90
C ARG A 201 14.62 -12.22 -14.25
N ARG A 202 15.49 -11.89 -15.21
CA ARG A 202 16.64 -12.76 -15.59
C ARG A 202 17.64 -12.94 -14.45
N LYS A 203 17.86 -11.91 -13.64
CA LYS A 203 18.79 -11.96 -12.50
C LYS A 203 18.25 -12.86 -11.38
N ARG A 204 16.96 -12.74 -11.06
CA ARG A 204 16.27 -13.58 -10.07
C ARG A 204 16.22 -15.04 -10.50
N LEU A 205 15.95 -15.32 -11.78
CA LEU A 205 15.98 -16.68 -12.31
C LEU A 205 17.37 -17.32 -12.25
N ARG A 206 18.45 -16.54 -12.47
CA ARG A 206 19.82 -17.07 -12.28
C ARG A 206 20.11 -17.37 -10.82
N ALA A 207 19.75 -16.47 -9.91
CA ALA A 207 19.93 -16.68 -8.48
C ALA A 207 19.18 -17.94 -8.00
N LEU A 208 17.94 -18.12 -8.44
CA LEU A 208 17.14 -19.32 -8.13
C LEU A 208 17.78 -20.58 -8.72
N LYS A 209 18.28 -20.52 -9.96
CA LYS A 209 18.97 -21.65 -10.61
C LYS A 209 20.26 -22.04 -9.87
N HIS A 210 20.99 -21.06 -9.33
CA HIS A 210 22.16 -21.30 -8.50
C HIS A 210 21.83 -21.86 -7.11
N ALA A 211 20.64 -21.55 -6.58
CA ALA A 211 20.19 -22.08 -5.30
C ALA A 211 19.66 -23.52 -5.39
N ILE A 212 19.07 -23.90 -6.53
CA ILE A 212 18.39 -25.20 -6.68
C ILE A 212 19.29 -26.28 -7.31
N LEU A 213 20.22 -25.90 -8.20
CA LEU A 213 21.11 -26.87 -8.83
C LEU A 213 22.47 -26.90 -8.11
N PRO A 214 22.94 -28.06 -7.65
CA PRO A 214 24.29 -28.19 -7.14
C PRO A 214 25.29 -27.88 -8.27
N MET A 215 26.19 -26.93 -8.04
CA MET A 215 27.30 -26.69 -8.95
C MET A 215 28.26 -27.90 -8.91
N PRO A 216 28.82 -28.33 -10.05
CA PRO A 216 29.97 -29.23 -10.02
C PRO A 216 31.14 -28.51 -9.33
N ASP A 217 31.77 -29.19 -8.38
CA ASP A 217 32.88 -28.67 -7.60
C ASP A 217 33.98 -28.10 -8.51
N LYS A 218 34.40 -26.87 -8.23
CA LYS A 218 35.55 -26.21 -8.88
C LYS A 218 36.88 -26.70 -8.28
N GLN A 219 36.99 -27.99 -8.01
CA GLN A 219 38.24 -28.64 -7.58
C GLN A 219 38.58 -29.80 -8.52
N ALA A 220 38.54 -29.55 -9.83
CA ALA A 220 39.15 -30.41 -10.84
C ALA A 220 39.39 -29.61 -12.12
N ALA A 221 40.26 -28.60 -12.07
CA ALA A 221 40.65 -27.82 -13.25
C ALA A 221 42.15 -27.49 -13.22
N THR A 222 42.97 -28.49 -12.94
CA THR A 222 44.41 -28.46 -13.22
C THR A 222 44.80 -29.71 -13.98
N THR A 223 44.10 -29.99 -15.09
CA THR A 223 44.56 -30.76 -16.27
C THR A 223 43.36 -31.05 -17.18
N ALA A 224 43.07 -30.17 -18.13
CA ALA A 224 42.21 -30.53 -19.25
C ALA A 224 42.70 -29.83 -20.54
N PRO A 225 42.79 -30.54 -21.66
CA PRO A 225 43.35 -30.01 -22.92
C PRO A 225 42.43 -28.96 -23.55
N PRO A 226 42.94 -28.15 -24.50
CA PRO A 226 42.17 -27.05 -25.09
C PRO A 226 40.86 -27.55 -25.71
N SER A 227 39.77 -26.94 -25.25
CA SER A 227 38.39 -27.14 -25.71
C SER A 227 38.31 -27.11 -27.24
N SER A 228 38.12 -28.28 -27.86
CA SER A 228 37.77 -28.35 -29.27
C SER A 228 36.42 -27.66 -29.52
N TYR A 229 36.33 -26.97 -30.65
CA TYR A 229 35.14 -26.22 -31.05
C TYR A 229 33.94 -27.17 -31.15
N ARG A 230 32.98 -26.98 -30.24
CA ARG A 230 31.70 -27.70 -30.28
C ARG A 230 30.67 -26.83 -30.96
N ASP A 231 30.27 -27.22 -32.17
CA ASP A 231 29.21 -26.54 -32.92
C ASP A 231 27.85 -26.73 -32.22
N ARG A 232 27.49 -25.72 -31.42
CA ARG A 232 26.21 -25.65 -30.71
C ARG A 232 25.01 -25.61 -31.65
N ALA A 233 25.18 -25.24 -32.92
CA ALA A 233 24.10 -25.27 -33.90
C ALA A 233 23.80 -26.71 -34.34
N ALA A 234 24.81 -27.55 -34.54
CA ALA A 234 24.64 -28.96 -34.86
C ALA A 234 23.88 -29.72 -33.74
N VAL A 235 24.20 -29.45 -32.48
CA VAL A 235 23.50 -30.05 -31.31
C VAL A 235 22.04 -29.59 -31.20
N ARG A 236 21.71 -28.37 -31.65
CA ARG A 236 20.32 -27.91 -31.70
C ARG A 236 19.52 -28.61 -32.80
N ARG A 237 20.15 -28.89 -33.95
CA ARG A 237 19.51 -29.61 -35.06
C ARG A 237 19.15 -31.05 -34.70
N THR A 238 19.89 -31.69 -33.79
CA THR A 238 19.57 -33.05 -33.32
C THR A 238 18.44 -33.11 -32.28
N MET A 239 18.14 -32.00 -31.61
CA MET A 239 17.15 -31.95 -30.51
C MET A 239 15.75 -31.51 -30.96
N GLN A 240 15.59 -31.01 -32.19
CA GLN A 240 14.29 -30.63 -32.75
C GLN A 240 13.98 -31.52 -33.95
N PRO A 241 12.93 -32.37 -33.92
CA PRO A 241 12.44 -32.98 -35.14
C PRO A 241 11.94 -31.88 -36.08
N PRO A 242 12.12 -32.01 -37.41
CA PRO A 242 11.70 -30.99 -38.35
C PRO A 242 10.17 -30.85 -38.28
N SER A 243 9.69 -29.74 -37.70
CA SER A 243 8.27 -29.41 -37.78
C SER A 243 7.93 -29.12 -39.24
N SER A 244 6.94 -29.82 -39.76
CA SER A 244 6.40 -29.68 -41.10
C SER A 244 6.15 -28.22 -41.50
N VAL A 245 6.85 -27.79 -42.55
CA VAL A 245 6.57 -26.72 -43.54
C VAL A 245 5.83 -25.45 -43.06
N PRO A 246 6.44 -24.26 -43.18
CA PRO A 246 5.69 -23.03 -43.31
C PRO A 246 5.11 -22.96 -44.73
N ARG A 247 3.78 -22.97 -44.85
CA ARG A 247 3.09 -22.68 -46.11
C ARG A 247 3.40 -21.23 -46.49
N SER A 248 4.28 -21.08 -47.47
CA SER A 248 4.51 -19.84 -48.21
C SER A 248 3.25 -19.48 -48.99
N GLN A 249 2.73 -18.27 -48.78
CA GLN A 249 2.15 -17.48 -49.86
C GLN A 249 2.65 -16.04 -49.70
N HIS A 250 3.49 -15.66 -50.66
CA HIS A 250 4.01 -14.32 -50.92
C HIS A 250 2.87 -13.36 -51.36
N VAL A 251 2.95 -12.10 -50.89
CA VAL A 251 2.95 -10.81 -51.64
C VAL A 251 1.82 -10.66 -52.70
N SER A 252 0.92 -9.66 -52.67
CA SER A 252 1.14 -8.21 -52.73
C SER A 252 -0.16 -7.43 -52.50
N ASP A 253 -0.01 -6.10 -52.43
CA ASP A 253 -0.96 -5.05 -52.83
C ASP A 253 -1.62 -4.22 -51.72
N THR A 254 -1.13 -2.97 -51.67
CA THR A 254 -1.82 -1.74 -51.29
C THR A 254 -3.31 -1.74 -51.64
N ILE A 255 -4.18 -1.44 -50.67
CA ILE A 255 -5.41 -0.63 -50.79
C ILE A 255 -5.81 -0.14 -49.38
N PRO A 256 -6.23 1.13 -49.21
CA PRO A 256 -6.75 1.67 -47.95
C PRO A 256 -8.20 1.24 -47.75
N THR A 257 -8.56 0.76 -46.57
CA THR A 257 -9.95 0.45 -46.24
C THR A 257 -10.40 1.27 -45.04
N THR A 258 -10.99 2.41 -45.36
CA THR A 258 -12.03 3.04 -44.56
C THR A 258 -13.11 1.99 -44.29
N SER A 259 -13.37 1.70 -43.01
CA SER A 259 -14.51 0.87 -42.62
C SER A 259 -15.79 1.70 -42.76
N SER A 260 -16.31 1.82 -43.98
CA SER A 260 -17.66 2.31 -44.28
C SER A 260 -18.68 1.17 -44.12
N LYS A 261 -18.88 0.69 -42.89
CA LYS A 261 -20.07 -0.08 -42.56
C LYS A 261 -20.95 0.80 -41.66
N PRO A 262 -22.16 1.21 -42.10
CA PRO A 262 -23.07 1.90 -41.21
C PRO A 262 -23.40 0.98 -40.04
N LEU A 263 -23.30 1.53 -38.82
CA LEU A 263 -23.71 0.84 -37.60
C LEU A 263 -25.19 0.48 -37.73
N ASP A 264 -25.53 -0.77 -37.41
CA ASP A 264 -26.90 -1.27 -37.42
C ASP A 264 -27.81 -0.38 -36.56
N ALA A 265 -29.00 -0.04 -37.04
CA ALA A 265 -29.93 0.88 -36.38
C ALA A 265 -30.42 0.35 -35.01
N GLN A 266 -30.25 -0.95 -34.76
CA GLN A 266 -30.54 -1.60 -33.48
C GLN A 266 -29.37 -1.53 -32.49
N HIS A 267 -28.19 -1.06 -32.90
CA HIS A 267 -27.04 -0.94 -32.01
C HIS A 267 -27.24 0.22 -31.03
N VAL A 268 -27.10 -0.05 -29.74
CA VAL A 268 -27.32 0.92 -28.65
C VAL A 268 -26.52 2.22 -28.85
N GLY A 269 -25.30 2.11 -29.38
CA GLY A 269 -24.47 3.28 -29.70
C GLY A 269 -25.04 4.18 -30.80
N TYR A 270 -25.71 3.62 -31.81
CA TYR A 270 -26.38 4.39 -32.86
C TYR A 270 -27.60 5.14 -32.30
N GLN A 271 -28.38 4.49 -31.44
CA GLN A 271 -29.54 5.10 -30.80
C GLN A 271 -29.16 6.25 -29.85
N MET A 272 -28.04 6.14 -29.11
CA MET A 272 -27.54 7.24 -28.28
C MET A 272 -27.11 8.45 -29.12
N LEU A 273 -26.36 8.23 -30.20
CA LEU A 273 -25.92 9.31 -31.10
C LEU A 273 -27.12 10.02 -31.76
N ALA A 274 -28.12 9.26 -32.21
CA ALA A 274 -29.33 9.83 -32.80
C ALA A 274 -30.15 10.65 -31.80
N ARG A 275 -30.16 10.28 -30.51
CA ARG A 275 -30.84 11.03 -29.45
C ARG A 275 -30.13 12.35 -29.15
N MET A 276 -28.80 12.34 -29.07
CA MET A 276 -28.00 13.55 -28.85
C MET A 276 -28.12 14.55 -30.00
N ALA A 277 -28.18 14.08 -31.25
CA ALA A 277 -28.36 14.95 -32.42
C ALA A 277 -29.74 15.66 -32.46
N LYS A 278 -30.78 15.05 -31.88
CA LYS A 278 -32.12 15.67 -31.77
C LYS A 278 -32.20 16.72 -30.67
N GLU A 279 -31.36 16.62 -29.64
CA GLU A 279 -31.35 17.58 -28.54
C GLU A 279 -30.58 18.87 -28.89
N SER A 280 -29.64 18.80 -29.85
CA SER A 280 -28.85 19.95 -30.30
C SER A 280 -29.57 20.94 -31.22
N ASP A 281 -30.80 20.65 -31.66
CA ASP A 281 -31.55 21.52 -32.59
C ASP A 281 -32.47 22.54 -31.87
N THR A 282 -32.24 22.74 -30.57
CA THR A 282 -32.99 23.72 -29.77
C THR A 282 -32.31 25.10 -29.83
N THR A 283 -32.69 25.87 -30.85
CA THR A 283 -32.75 27.35 -30.90
C THR A 283 -31.61 28.15 -30.25
N MET A 284 -30.72 28.69 -31.09
CA MET A 284 -29.83 29.81 -30.75
C MET A 284 -30.69 31.06 -30.42
N PRO A 285 -30.44 31.79 -29.31
CA PRO A 285 -31.11 33.05 -29.06
C PRO A 285 -30.57 34.14 -29.98
N THR A 286 -31.47 34.77 -30.72
CA THR A 286 -31.24 35.94 -31.58
C THR A 286 -30.72 37.12 -30.76
N GLN A 287 -29.65 37.78 -31.23
CA GLN A 287 -29.08 38.97 -30.61
C GLN A 287 -30.12 40.10 -30.50
N ALA A 288 -30.11 40.80 -29.36
CA ALA A 288 -30.92 42.00 -29.13
C ALA A 288 -30.32 43.23 -29.86
N PRO A 289 -31.15 44.14 -30.39
CA PRO A 289 -30.67 45.33 -31.07
C PRO A 289 -30.20 46.39 -30.07
N VAL A 290 -29.13 47.09 -30.47
CA VAL A 290 -28.58 48.27 -29.77
C VAL A 290 -29.52 49.45 -30.01
N GLY A 291 -29.97 50.06 -28.91
CA GLY A 291 -30.66 51.36 -28.87
C GLY A 291 -30.15 52.15 -27.68
#